data_AF-A0A7X2MHJ0-F1
#
_entry.id   AF-A0A7X2MHJ0-F1
#
_cell.length_a   1.000
_cell.length_b   1.000
_cell.length_c   1.000
_cell.angle_alpha   90.00
_cell.angle_beta   90.00
_cell.angle_gamma   90.00
#
_symmetry.space_group_name_H-M   'P 1'
#
loop_
_entity.id
_entity.type
_entity.pdbx_description
1 polymer ?
#
loop_
_entity_poly.entity_id
_entity_poly.type
_entity_poly.pdbx_seq_one_letter_code
_entity_poly.pdbx_strand_id
1 'polypeptide(L)'
;RRDYAKKPPSFALKRLYSNSFKEYPEFVKTAIRRPEMYNHSVEVLNKLESNDEIFCLAPKDPVKVGRLEHNTKKMTELYNIGRNDAENNLEAMLNYLQKSEPLYD
;
A
#
# COMPACT_ATOMS: atom_id res chain seq x y z
N ARG A 1 1.32 -11.55 -3.39
CA ARG A 1 0.08 -10.80 -3.68
C ARG A 1 -0.56 -10.34 -2.39
N ARG A 2 -1.06 -9.11 -2.38
CA ARG A 2 -1.67 -8.48 -1.19
C ARG A 2 -3.15 -8.84 -1.14
N ASP A 3 -3.55 -9.52 -0.07
CA ASP A 3 -4.91 -10.01 0.17
C ASP A 3 -5.74 -9.07 1.08
N TYR A 4 -5.09 -8.08 1.70
CA TYR A 4 -5.76 -7.13 2.57
C TYR A 4 -6.76 -6.24 1.82
N ALA A 5 -8.02 -6.25 2.27
CA ALA A 5 -9.08 -5.37 1.79
C ALA A 5 -9.66 -4.50 2.91
N LYS A 6 -9.83 -3.20 2.65
CA LYS A 6 -10.55 -2.28 3.52
C LYS A 6 -12.05 -2.57 3.47
N LYS A 7 -12.67 -2.62 4.65
CA LYS A 7 -14.13 -2.74 4.77
C LYS A 7 -14.82 -1.42 4.39
N PRO A 8 -16.03 -1.48 3.79
CA PRO A 8 -16.85 -0.30 3.58
C PRO A 8 -17.11 0.46 4.90
N PRO A 9 -17.27 1.79 4.86
CA PRO A 9 -17.57 2.55 6.06
C PRO A 9 -18.98 2.21 6.57
N SER A 10 -19.15 2.22 7.89
CA SER A 10 -20.44 1.96 8.53
C SER A 10 -21.46 3.04 8.18
N PHE A 11 -22.74 2.71 8.29
CA PHE A 11 -23.83 3.68 8.08
C PHE A 11 -23.70 4.91 9.00
N ALA A 12 -23.38 4.68 10.28
CA ALA A 12 -23.17 5.76 11.25
C ALA A 12 -22.05 6.71 10.81
N LEU A 13 -20.93 6.18 10.31
CA LEU A 13 -19.81 6.99 9.83
C LEU A 13 -20.17 7.79 8.57
N LYS A 14 -20.91 7.19 7.62
CA LYS A 14 -21.42 7.91 6.44
C LYS A 14 -22.31 9.08 6.83
N ARG A 15 -23.20 8.88 7.81
CA ARG A 15 -24.09 9.93 8.34
C ARG A 15 -23.32 11.03 9.05
N LEU A 16 -22.31 10.69 9.85
CA LEU A 16 -21.42 11.66 10.48
C LEU A 16 -20.73 12.55 9.43
N TYR A 17 -20.12 11.96 8.40
CA TYR A 17 -19.50 12.74 7.32
C TYR A 17 -20.51 13.67 6.64
N SER A 18 -21.68 13.15 6.29
CA SER A 18 -22.72 13.92 5.57
C SER A 18 -23.22 15.11 6.39
N ASN A 19 -23.31 14.98 7.72
CA ASN A 19 -23.77 16.05 8.60
C ASN A 19 -22.67 17.06 8.93
N SER A 20 -21.47 16.57 9.28
CA SER A 20 -20.35 17.43 9.69
C SER A 20 -19.75 18.22 8.54
N PHE A 21 -19.81 17.70 7.31
CA PHE A 21 -19.22 18.31 6.11
C PHE A 21 -20.27 18.59 5.04
N LYS A 22 -21.49 18.98 5.45
CA LYS A 22 -22.63 19.24 4.56
C LYS A 22 -22.33 20.28 3.47
N GLU A 23 -21.46 21.25 3.77
CA GLU A 23 -21.03 22.30 2.82
C GLU A 23 -20.03 21.79 1.78
N TYR A 24 -19.50 20.58 1.96
CA TYR A 24 -18.45 19.98 1.12
C TYR A 24 -18.90 18.61 0.56
N PRO A 25 -19.90 18.56 -0.33
CA PRO A 25 -20.48 17.30 -0.82
C PRO A 25 -19.46 16.40 -1.54
N GLU A 26 -18.54 16.96 -2.33
CA GLU A 26 -17.51 16.18 -3.02
C GLU A 26 -16.47 15.60 -2.04
N PHE A 27 -16.19 16.29 -0.94
CA PHE A 27 -15.37 15.74 0.13
C PHE A 27 -16.08 14.55 0.79
N VAL A 28 -17.37 14.68 1.13
CA VAL A 28 -18.15 13.58 1.73
C VAL A 28 -18.15 12.35 0.83
N LYS A 29 -18.42 12.53 -0.47
CA LYS A 29 -18.38 11.48 -1.48
C LYS A 29 -17.01 10.78 -1.51
N THR A 30 -15.93 11.55 -1.56
CA THR A 30 -14.56 11.03 -1.59
C THR A 30 -14.19 10.30 -0.29
N ALA A 31 -14.54 10.87 0.87
CA ALA A 31 -14.25 10.29 2.17
C ALA A 31 -14.96 8.93 2.35
N ILE A 32 -16.22 8.83 1.93
CA ILE A 32 -17.00 7.59 1.98
C ILE A 32 -16.44 6.54 1.01
N ARG A 33 -15.99 6.94 -0.18
CA ARG A 33 -15.45 6.02 -1.21
C ARG A 33 -13.99 5.62 -0.99
N ARG A 34 -13.29 6.23 -0.03
CA ARG A 34 -11.87 5.96 0.22
C ARG A 34 -11.51 4.47 0.38
N PRO A 35 -12.29 3.62 1.09
CA PRO A 35 -12.00 2.18 1.15
C PRO A 35 -12.08 1.47 -0.21
N GLU A 36 -13.09 1.80 -1.03
CA GLU A 36 -13.27 1.27 -2.39
C GLU A 36 -12.08 1.66 -3.27
N MET A 37 -11.70 2.94 -3.26
CA MET A 37 -10.56 3.45 -4.02
C MET A 37 -9.25 2.74 -3.63
N TYR A 38 -9.00 2.57 -2.33
CA TYR A 38 -7.81 1.84 -1.85
C TYR A 38 -7.79 0.40 -2.35
N ASN A 39 -8.91 -0.32 -2.22
CA ASN A 39 -9.00 -1.72 -2.67
C ASN A 39 -8.77 -1.84 -4.17
N HIS A 40 -9.31 -0.91 -4.96
CA HIS A 40 -9.08 -0.86 -6.39
C HIS A 40 -7.61 -0.60 -6.73
N SER A 41 -6.93 0.32 -6.04
CA SER A 41 -5.48 0.52 -6.23
C SER A 41 -4.67 -0.73 -5.90
N VAL A 42 -5.04 -1.49 -4.87
CA VAL A 42 -4.38 -2.77 -4.52
C VAL A 42 -4.61 -3.82 -5.61
N GLU A 43 -5.82 -3.90 -6.17
CA GLU A 43 -6.13 -4.80 -7.29
C GLU A 43 -5.29 -4.47 -8.53
N VAL A 44 -5.22 -3.19 -8.91
CA VAL A 44 -4.39 -2.72 -10.03
C VAL A 44 -2.93 -3.07 -9.80
N LEU A 45 -2.39 -2.80 -8.60
CA LEU A 45 -1.02 -3.12 -8.25
C LEU A 45 -0.72 -4.62 -8.32
N ASN A 46 -1.62 -5.46 -7.79
CA ASN A 46 -1.49 -6.92 -7.86
C ASN A 46 -1.52 -7.42 -9.32
N LYS A 47 -2.32 -6.79 -10.20
CA LYS A 47 -2.41 -7.15 -11.61
C LYS A 47 -1.11 -6.79 -12.34
N LEU A 48 -0.62 -5.56 -12.18
CA LEU A 48 0.64 -5.09 -12.76
C LEU A 48 1.82 -5.96 -12.31
N GLU A 49 1.90 -6.27 -11.01
CA GLU A 49 2.92 -7.16 -10.45
C GLU A 49 2.81 -8.57 -11.05
N SER A 50 1.60 -9.12 -11.20
CA SER A 50 1.42 -10.45 -11.80
C SER A 50 1.73 -10.53 -13.28
N ASN A 51 1.66 -9.40 -13.98
CA ASN A 51 1.99 -9.27 -15.39
C ASN A 51 3.48 -8.95 -15.61
N ASP A 52 4.30 -8.88 -14.55
CA ASP A 52 5.71 -8.49 -14.59
C ASP A 52 5.93 -7.06 -15.15
N GLU A 53 4.88 -6.21 -15.10
CA GLU A 53 4.93 -4.81 -15.56
C GLU A 53 5.55 -3.88 -14.52
N ILE A 54 5.49 -4.26 -13.24
CA ILE A 54 6.14 -3.56 -12.13
C ILE A 54 6.79 -4.58 -11.19
N PHE A 55 7.89 -4.18 -10.57
CA PHE A 55 8.47 -4.89 -9.43
C PHE A 55 8.07 -4.22 -8.12
N CYS A 56 7.44 -4.97 -7.21
CA CYS A 56 6.94 -4.42 -5.95
C CYS A 56 7.79 -4.86 -4.75
N LEU A 57 8.63 -3.98 -4.24
CA LEU A 57 9.33 -4.21 -2.98
C LEU A 57 8.46 -3.80 -1.78
N ALA A 58 8.16 -4.73 -0.89
CA ALA A 58 7.42 -4.44 0.34
C ALA A 58 7.60 -5.52 1.41
N PRO A 59 7.19 -5.23 2.66
CA PRO A 59 7.26 -6.20 3.74
C PRO A 59 6.52 -7.49 3.42
N LYS A 60 7.19 -8.64 3.66
CA LYS A 60 6.56 -9.96 3.54
C LYS A 60 5.49 -10.18 4.60
N ASP A 61 5.76 -9.70 5.80
CA ASP A 61 4.88 -9.84 6.97
C ASP A 61 4.22 -8.50 7.35
N PRO A 62 3.05 -8.53 8.00
CA PRO A 62 2.38 -7.33 8.47
C PRO A 62 3.26 -6.49 9.41
N VAL A 63 3.35 -5.20 9.10
CA VAL A 63 4.05 -4.22 9.93
C VAL A 63 3.28 -4.03 11.26
N LYS A 64 3.94 -4.33 12.38
CA LYS A 64 3.34 -4.25 13.74
C LYS A 64 3.44 -2.87 14.39
N VAL A 65 4.17 -1.94 13.78
CA VAL A 65 4.39 -0.61 14.35
C VAL A 65 3.25 0.34 14.00
N GLY A 66 2.92 1.22 14.95
CA GLY A 66 1.89 2.24 14.75
C GLY A 66 2.34 3.34 13.78
N ARG A 67 1.37 4.13 13.30
CA ARG A 67 1.65 5.30 12.44
C ARG A 67 2.47 6.38 13.14
N LEU A 68 2.24 6.56 14.44
CA LEU A 68 2.97 7.45 15.33
C LEU A 68 3.66 6.56 16.38
N GLU A 69 4.82 5.99 16.03
CA GLU A 69 5.57 5.08 16.90
C GLU A 69 6.81 5.79 17.47
N HIS A 70 6.89 5.87 18.80
CA HIS A 70 8.00 6.50 19.51
C HIS A 70 9.01 5.49 20.05
N ASN A 71 8.67 4.20 20.09
CA ASN A 71 9.57 3.17 20.57
C ASN A 71 10.66 2.90 19.52
N THR A 72 11.85 3.42 19.80
CA THR A 72 13.02 3.28 18.92
C THR A 72 13.40 1.83 18.66
N LYS A 73 13.23 0.91 19.63
CA LYS A 73 13.51 -0.52 19.43
C LYS A 73 12.61 -1.13 18.37
N LYS A 74 11.31 -0.83 18.41
CA LYS A 74 10.35 -1.28 17.38
C LYS A 74 10.67 -0.68 16.00
N MET A 75 11.16 0.55 15.95
CA MET A 75 11.60 1.18 14.71
C MET A 75 12.84 0.52 14.14
N THR A 76 13.83 0.20 14.98
CA THR A 76 15.01 -0.58 14.58
C THR A 76 14.61 -1.96 14.06
N GLU A 77 13.66 -2.63 14.72
CA GLU A 77 13.14 -3.92 14.25
C GLU A 77 12.48 -3.80 12.87
N LEU A 78 11.61 -2.81 12.65
CA LEU A 78 11.02 -2.55 11.33
C LEU A 78 12.09 -2.28 10.26
N TYR A 79 13.11 -1.48 10.60
CA TYR A 79 14.21 -1.20 9.68
C TYR A 79 14.95 -2.48 9.27
N ASN A 80 15.28 -3.35 10.23
CA ASN A 80 15.95 -4.62 9.94
C ASN A 80 15.09 -5.54 9.08
N ILE A 81 13.77 -5.60 9.32
CA ILE A 81 12.83 -6.33 8.46
C ILE A 81 12.90 -5.81 7.02
N GLY A 82 12.82 -4.49 6.83
CA GLY A 82 12.89 -3.89 5.50
C GLY A 82 14.24 -4.12 4.80
N ARG A 83 15.36 -4.08 5.53
CA ARG A 83 16.69 -4.38 4.99
C ARG A 83 16.80 -5.83 4.54
N ASN A 84 16.33 -6.78 5.35
CA ASN A 84 16.33 -8.19 5.02
C ASN A 84 15.41 -8.48 3.83
N ASP A 85 14.21 -7.88 3.78
CA ASP A 85 13.30 -8.02 2.65
C ASP A 85 13.93 -7.48 1.36
N ALA A 86 14.64 -6.34 1.40
CA ALA A 86 15.36 -5.82 0.25
C ALA A 86 16.50 -6.75 -0.20
N GLU A 87 17.31 -7.27 0.72
CA GLU A 87 18.40 -8.20 0.42
C GLU A 87 17.88 -9.50 -0.22
N ASN A 88 16.81 -10.07 0.34
CA ASN A 88 16.18 -11.28 -0.19
C ASN A 88 15.56 -11.09 -1.58
N ASN A 89 15.21 -9.84 -1.94
CA ASN A 89 14.60 -9.51 -3.24
C ASN A 89 15.60 -8.89 -4.23
N LEU A 90 16.88 -8.75 -3.87
CA LEU A 90 17.88 -8.02 -4.66
C LEU A 90 18.07 -8.63 -6.05
N GLU A 91 18.21 -9.95 -6.15
CA GLU A 91 18.39 -10.63 -7.43
C GLU A 91 17.18 -10.49 -8.34
N ALA A 92 15.97 -10.68 -7.81
CA ALA A 92 14.73 -10.54 -8.57
C ALA A 92 14.53 -9.09 -9.07
N MET A 93 14.89 -8.10 -8.24
CA MET A 93 14.91 -6.69 -8.63
C MET A 93 15.96 -6.43 -9.72
N LEU A 94 17.16 -7.02 -9.55
CA LEU A 94 18.21 -7.25 -10.54
C LEU A 94 17.66 -7.52 -11.94
N ASN A 95 16.99 -8.66 -12.01
CA ASN A 95 16.45 -9.23 -13.23
C ASN A 95 15.34 -8.36 -13.83
N TYR A 96 14.49 -7.75 -13.00
CA TYR A 96 13.46 -6.83 -13.47
C TYR A 96 14.07 -5.58 -14.13
N LEU A 97 15.07 -4.97 -13.52
CA LEU A 97 15.73 -3.77 -14.06
C LEU A 97 16.42 -4.06 -15.40
N GLN A 98 17.08 -5.22 -15.51
CA GLN A 98 17.73 -5.64 -16.76
C GLN A 98 16.76 -5.88 -17.92
N LYS A 99 15.51 -6.31 -17.65
CA LYS A 99 14.47 -6.43 -18.68
C LYS A 99 14.02 -5.08 -19.25
N SER A 100 14.19 -4.01 -18.48
CA SER A 100 13.63 -2.68 -18.79
C SER A 100 14.54 -1.75 -19.59
N GLU A 101 15.78 -2.16 -19.89
CA GLU A 101 16.68 -1.46 -20.82
C GLU A 101 17.11 -2.40 -21.97
N PRO A 102 17.03 -1.99 -23.26
CA PRO A 102 18.07 -2.40 -24.18
C PRO A 102 19.36 -1.76 -23.65
N LEU A 103 20.35 -2.60 -23.31
CA LEU A 103 21.73 -2.13 -23.11
C LEU A 103 22.05 -1.22 -24.30
N TYR A 104 22.24 0.07 -24.05
CA TYR A 104 22.61 1.03 -25.09
C TYR A 104 23.83 0.50 -25.86
N ASP A 105 23.72 0.44 -27.20
CA ASP A 105 24.87 0.31 -28.11
C ASP A 105 25.74 1.58 -28.07
#